data_AF-A0A955LPJ4-F1
#
_entry.id   AF-A0A955LPJ4-F1
#
_cell.length_a   1.000
_cell.length_b   1.000
_cell.length_c   1.000
_cell.angle_alpha   90.00
_cell.angle_beta   90.00
_cell.angle_gamma   90.00
#
_symmetry.space_group_name_H-M   'P 1'
#
loop_
_entity.id
_entity.type
_entity.pdbx_description
1 polymer ?
#
loop_
_entity_poly.entity_id
_entity_poly.type
_entity_poly.pdbx_seq_one_letter_code
_entity_poly.pdbx_strand_id
1 'polypeptide(L)'
;MNNIPGTSFHITYEHRLIALLLFMGGMVIYDFVKNPPGQRQRWRNYGFILAAGLIGAAFGLGVDLCTSQVSVDYFIHGKGITYDNSFMLNVMRLGLKAGFSAGAVTGCVFVVVNADKSRVDYLFPYLILPLLLAMFAGSVLGCFQFQTGWITQREVIAALGLFRAKYFTTVWMTHVGVYAGGLAGILIGCATIYSHSRH
;
A
#
# COMPACT_ATOMS: atom_id res chain seq x y z
N MET A 1 -43.59 -14.33 -14.98
CA MET A 1 -42.88 -14.20 -13.70
C MET A 1 -42.07 -12.92 -13.75
N ASN A 2 -42.42 -11.94 -12.94
CA ASN A 2 -41.82 -10.61 -12.94
C ASN A 2 -40.46 -10.66 -12.23
N ASN A 3 -39.38 -10.36 -12.94
CA ASN A 3 -38.07 -10.13 -12.34
C ASN A 3 -38.14 -8.84 -11.53
N ILE A 4 -38.22 -8.96 -10.21
CA ILE A 4 -37.99 -7.85 -9.29
C ILE A 4 -36.50 -7.50 -9.43
N PRO A 5 -36.12 -6.27 -9.80
CA PRO A 5 -34.73 -5.85 -9.77
C PRO A 5 -34.30 -5.79 -8.32
N GLY A 6 -33.73 -6.89 -7.84
CA GLY A 6 -33.04 -6.93 -6.56
C GLY A 6 -31.91 -5.93 -6.64
N THR A 7 -32.04 -4.82 -5.91
CA THR A 7 -30.93 -3.90 -5.63
C THR A 7 -29.91 -4.68 -4.80
N SER A 8 -29.08 -5.47 -5.45
CA SER A 8 -27.92 -6.09 -4.82
C SER A 8 -27.04 -4.94 -4.35
N PHE A 9 -27.04 -4.71 -3.05
CA PHE A 9 -26.18 -3.71 -2.42
C PHE A 9 -24.73 -4.18 -2.62
N HIS A 10 -24.11 -3.77 -3.73
CA HIS A 10 -22.73 -4.09 -4.01
C HIS A 10 -21.87 -3.29 -3.04
N ILE A 11 -21.42 -3.94 -1.97
CA ILE A 11 -20.46 -3.36 -1.03
C ILE A 11 -19.15 -3.14 -1.77
N THR A 12 -18.98 -1.95 -2.31
CA THR A 12 -17.74 -1.56 -3.00
C THR A 12 -16.59 -1.48 -1.99
N TYR A 13 -15.36 -1.60 -2.47
CA TYR A 13 -14.16 -1.48 -1.64
C TYR A 13 -14.12 -0.16 -0.85
N GLU A 14 -14.66 0.93 -1.42
CA GLU A 14 -14.73 2.24 -0.75
C GLU A 14 -15.59 2.19 0.50
N HIS A 15 -16.74 1.51 0.44
CA HIS A 15 -17.58 1.29 1.62
C HIS A 15 -16.85 0.49 2.70
N ARG A 16 -16.05 -0.51 2.32
CA ARG A 16 -15.26 -1.32 3.28
C ARG A 16 -14.16 -0.48 3.94
N LEU A 17 -13.45 0.33 3.16
CA LEU A 17 -12.41 1.21 3.69
C LEU A 17 -13.00 2.29 4.61
N ILE A 18 -14.10 2.92 4.22
CA ILE A 18 -14.81 3.91 5.04
C ILE A 18 -15.32 3.25 6.33
N ALA A 19 -15.93 2.06 6.24
CA ALA A 19 -16.38 1.33 7.42
C ALA A 19 -15.22 0.98 8.36
N LEU A 20 -14.07 0.56 7.82
CA LEU A 20 -12.86 0.29 8.61
C LEU A 20 -12.35 1.57 9.30
N LEU A 21 -12.25 2.68 8.56
CA LEU A 21 -11.81 3.97 9.09
C LEU A 21 -12.76 4.48 10.19
N LEU A 22 -14.07 4.40 9.96
CA LEU A 22 -15.09 4.78 10.95
C LEU A 22 -15.05 3.86 12.17
N PHE A 23 -14.86 2.56 11.98
CA PHE A 23 -14.71 1.62 13.09
C PHE A 23 -13.46 1.91 13.91
N MET A 24 -12.31 2.10 13.27
CA MET A 24 -11.06 2.45 13.95
C MET A 24 -11.13 3.80 14.64
N GLY A 25 -11.69 4.83 13.98
CA GLY A 25 -11.93 6.13 14.57
C GLY A 25 -12.91 6.07 15.75
N GLY A 26 -13.96 5.26 15.64
CA GLY A 26 -14.90 4.98 16.72
C GLY A 26 -14.23 4.29 17.91
N MET A 27 -13.34 3.32 17.67
CA MET A 27 -12.56 2.66 18.72
C MET A 27 -11.60 3.62 19.41
N VAL A 28 -11.00 4.57 18.68
CA VAL A 28 -10.20 5.66 19.26
C VAL A 28 -11.05 6.52 20.19
N ILE A 29 -12.19 7.01 19.72
CA ILE A 29 -13.10 7.86 20.51
C ILE A 29 -13.60 7.10 21.75
N TYR A 30 -13.99 5.84 21.57
CA TYR A 30 -14.44 4.97 22.66
C TYR A 30 -13.36 4.76 23.73
N ASP A 31 -12.11 4.49 23.33
CA ASP A 31 -10.97 4.35 24.23
C ASP A 31 -10.73 5.65 25.01
N PHE A 32 -10.85 6.80 24.35
CA PHE A 32 -10.74 8.12 24.97
C PHE A 32 -11.82 8.41 26.01
N VAL A 33 -13.06 8.02 25.73
CA VAL A 33 -14.22 8.25 26.61
C VAL A 33 -14.23 7.29 27.79
N LYS A 34 -13.95 6.00 27.57
CA LYS A 34 -14.13 4.96 28.58
C LYS A 34 -12.92 4.77 29.49
N ASN A 35 -11.70 4.98 29.00
CA ASN A 35 -10.50 4.69 29.78
C ASN A 35 -9.94 5.96 30.46
N PRO A 36 -9.59 5.90 31.76
CA PRO A 36 -8.97 7.01 32.46
C PRO A 36 -7.59 7.34 31.87
N PRO A 37 -7.09 8.59 31.98
CA PRO A 37 -5.87 9.07 31.32
C PRO A 37 -4.63 8.16 31.48
N GLY A 38 -4.48 7.47 32.61
CA GLY A 38 -3.38 6.53 32.87
C GLY A 38 -3.47 5.18 32.14
N GLN A 39 -4.64 4.82 31.59
CA GLN A 39 -4.90 3.57 30.86
C GLN A 39 -5.17 3.80 29.35
N ARG A 40 -5.17 5.07 28.89
CA ARG A 40 -5.33 5.48 27.49
C ARG A 40 -4.06 5.21 26.68
N GLN A 41 -3.68 3.94 26.50
CA GLN A 41 -2.55 3.57 25.65
C GLN A 41 -2.98 3.09 24.25
N ARG A 42 -4.22 2.60 24.10
CA ARG A 42 -4.68 1.94 22.87
C ARG A 42 -4.96 2.94 21.73
N TRP A 43 -5.45 4.14 22.04
CA TRP A 43 -5.62 5.19 21.02
C TRP A 43 -4.32 5.52 20.27
N ARG A 44 -3.16 5.40 20.92
CA ARG A 44 -1.85 5.66 20.30
C ARG A 44 -1.54 4.58 19.26
N ASN A 45 -1.89 3.32 19.53
CA ASN A 45 -1.75 2.22 18.57
C ASN A 45 -2.63 2.45 17.34
N TYR A 46 -3.90 2.84 17.54
CA TYR A 46 -4.80 3.15 16.44
C TYR A 46 -4.33 4.37 15.63
N GLY A 47 -3.88 5.43 16.32
CA GLY A 47 -3.30 6.61 15.69
C GLY A 47 -2.05 6.28 14.87
N PHE A 48 -1.18 5.41 15.38
CA PHE A 48 -0.01 4.92 14.67
C PHE A 48 -0.39 4.14 13.40
N ILE A 49 -1.36 3.22 13.49
CA ILE A 49 -1.85 2.45 12.33
C ILE A 49 -2.42 3.39 11.26
N LEU A 50 -3.21 4.39 11.67
CA LEU A 50 -3.75 5.40 10.75
C LEU A 50 -2.63 6.22 10.10
N ALA A 51 -1.63 6.66 10.88
CA ALA A 51 -0.49 7.39 10.35
C ALA A 51 0.31 6.54 9.36
N ALA A 52 0.56 5.26 9.67
CA ALA A 52 1.21 4.32 8.77
C ALA A 52 0.41 4.13 7.48
N GLY A 53 -0.92 4.04 7.57
CA GLY A 53 -1.81 4.03 6.42
C GLY A 53 -1.68 5.29 5.57
N LEU A 54 -1.74 6.49 6.17
CA LEU A 54 -1.61 7.75 5.43
C LEU A 54 -0.24 7.89 4.73
N ILE A 55 0.85 7.49 5.41
CA ILE A 55 2.19 7.46 4.83
C ILE A 55 2.23 6.48 3.64
N GLY A 56 1.68 5.28 3.81
CA GLY A 56 1.56 4.30 2.74
C GLY A 56 0.74 4.81 1.56
N ALA A 57 -0.36 5.53 1.82
CA ALA A 57 -1.21 6.14 0.80
C ALA A 57 -0.45 7.19 -0.02
N ALA A 58 0.28 8.08 0.65
CA ALA A 58 1.11 9.09 -0.01
C ALA A 58 2.20 8.44 -0.87
N PHE A 59 2.85 7.39 -0.34
CA PHE A 59 3.85 6.63 -1.09
C PHE A 59 3.26 5.93 -2.31
N GLY A 60 2.15 5.19 -2.15
CA GLY A 60 1.47 4.48 -3.23
C GLY A 60 0.96 5.42 -4.32
N LEU A 61 0.42 6.58 -3.93
CA LEU A 61 0.06 7.66 -4.85
C LEU A 61 1.26 8.14 -5.66
N GLY A 62 2.39 8.42 -4.98
CA GLY A 62 3.61 8.89 -5.64
C GLY A 62 4.18 7.88 -6.64
N VAL A 63 4.25 6.60 -6.25
CA VAL A 63 4.70 5.52 -7.15
C VAL A 63 3.78 5.40 -8.36
N ASP A 64 2.46 5.42 -8.17
CA ASP A 64 1.50 5.29 -9.26
C ASP A 64 1.52 6.49 -10.21
N LEU A 65 1.61 7.72 -9.68
CA LEU A 65 1.73 8.94 -10.51
C LEU A 65 3.03 8.96 -11.33
N CYS A 66 4.16 8.57 -10.74
CA CYS A 66 5.42 8.50 -11.47
C CYS A 66 5.38 7.41 -12.54
N THR A 67 4.91 6.22 -12.19
CA THR A 67 4.90 5.09 -13.12
C THR A 67 3.86 5.22 -14.23
N SER A 68 2.75 5.94 -14.00
CA SER A 68 1.75 6.21 -15.05
C SER A 68 2.27 7.13 -16.14
N GLN A 69 3.24 8.00 -15.82
CA GLN A 69 3.94 8.81 -16.83
C GLN A 69 4.92 7.99 -17.67
N VAL A 70 5.43 6.87 -17.12
CA VAL A 70 6.36 5.97 -17.83
C VAL A 70 5.61 5.00 -18.73
N SER A 71 4.52 4.39 -18.25
CA SER A 71 3.72 3.44 -19.03
C SER A 71 2.24 3.53 -18.70
N VAL A 72 1.48 4.20 -19.56
CA VAL A 72 0.01 4.20 -19.52
C VAL A 72 -0.54 2.77 -19.73
N ASP A 73 0.07 2.01 -20.65
CA ASP A 73 -0.32 0.63 -20.97
C ASP A 73 -0.30 -0.29 -19.74
N TYR A 74 0.64 -0.08 -18.80
CA TYR A 74 0.67 -0.84 -17.55
C TYR A 74 -0.58 -0.64 -16.71
N PHE A 75 -1.10 0.57 -16.65
CA PHE A 75 -2.30 0.85 -15.87
C PHE A 75 -3.56 0.37 -16.58
N ILE A 76 -3.61 0.45 -17.90
CA ILE A 76 -4.73 -0.07 -18.68
C ILE A 76 -4.79 -1.60 -18.59
N HIS A 77 -3.70 -2.28 -18.95
CA HIS A 77 -3.71 -3.74 -19.10
C HIS A 77 -3.28 -4.47 -17.82
N GLY A 78 -2.30 -3.94 -17.09
CA GLY A 78 -1.80 -4.56 -15.85
C GLY A 78 -2.67 -4.26 -14.63
N LYS A 79 -3.32 -3.10 -14.58
CA LYS A 79 -4.18 -2.68 -13.46
C LYS A 79 -5.67 -2.56 -13.82
N GLY A 80 -6.04 -2.76 -15.10
CA GLY A 80 -7.44 -2.76 -15.53
C GLY A 80 -8.12 -1.39 -15.51
N ILE A 81 -7.36 -0.30 -15.59
CA ILE A 81 -7.92 1.06 -15.55
C ILE A 81 -8.37 1.46 -16.96
N THR A 82 -9.63 1.88 -17.10
CA THR A 82 -10.15 2.39 -18.38
C THR A 82 -9.48 3.72 -18.75
N TYR A 83 -9.06 3.85 -20.01
CA TYR A 83 -8.47 5.08 -20.53
C TYR A 83 -9.56 6.06 -20.97
N ASP A 84 -9.93 6.97 -20.08
CA ASP A 84 -10.92 8.02 -20.29
C ASP A 84 -10.48 9.35 -19.65
N ASN A 85 -11.36 10.36 -19.66
CA ASN A 85 -11.10 11.66 -19.04
C ASN A 85 -10.81 11.59 -17.52
N SER A 86 -11.15 10.46 -16.87
CA SER A 86 -10.92 10.22 -15.45
C SER A 86 -9.73 9.30 -15.16
N PHE A 87 -8.96 8.91 -16.19
CA PHE A 87 -7.83 7.97 -16.07
C PHE A 87 -6.89 8.33 -14.92
N MET A 88 -6.39 9.57 -14.88
CA MET A 88 -5.46 10.01 -13.83
C MET A 88 -6.09 9.96 -12.43
N LEU A 89 -7.37 10.31 -12.30
CA LEU A 89 -8.09 10.22 -11.03
C LEU A 89 -8.21 8.76 -10.57
N ASN A 90 -8.44 7.83 -11.49
CA ASN A 90 -8.53 6.41 -11.19
C ASN A 90 -7.17 5.81 -10.81
N VAL A 91 -6.08 6.23 -11.47
CA VAL A 91 -4.70 5.91 -11.08
C VAL A 91 -4.42 6.39 -9.65
N MET A 92 -4.72 7.66 -9.35
CA MET A 92 -4.53 8.22 -8.01
C MET A 92 -5.33 7.47 -6.96
N ARG A 93 -6.61 7.19 -7.22
CA ARG A 93 -7.49 6.44 -6.31
C ARG A 93 -6.94 5.04 -6.03
N LEU A 94 -6.43 4.35 -7.06
CA LEU A 94 -5.84 3.02 -6.89
C LEU A 94 -4.59 3.09 -6.01
N GLY A 95 -3.67 4.01 -6.31
CA GLY A 95 -2.43 4.19 -5.54
C GLY A 95 -2.70 4.54 -4.08
N LEU A 96 -3.65 5.45 -3.82
CA LEU A 96 -4.08 5.80 -2.46
C LEU A 96 -4.64 4.60 -1.71
N LYS A 97 -5.53 3.82 -2.32
CA LYS A 97 -6.20 2.67 -1.68
C LYS A 97 -5.22 1.54 -1.36
N ALA A 98 -4.42 1.16 -2.35
CA ALA A 98 -3.41 0.12 -2.21
C ALA A 98 -2.33 0.52 -1.20
N GLY A 99 -1.82 1.75 -1.32
CA GLY A 99 -0.85 2.31 -0.41
C GLY A 99 -1.35 2.41 1.03
N PHE A 100 -2.59 2.91 1.23
CA PHE A 100 -3.18 3.00 2.56
C PHE A 100 -3.31 1.63 3.21
N SER A 101 -3.80 0.64 2.46
CA SER A 101 -3.98 -0.72 2.98
C SER A 101 -2.65 -1.33 3.39
N ALA A 102 -1.62 -1.23 2.54
CA ALA A 102 -0.29 -1.75 2.83
C ALA A 102 0.35 -1.07 4.04
N GLY A 103 0.23 0.26 4.13
CA GLY A 103 0.71 1.05 5.27
C GLY A 103 0.01 0.70 6.57
N ALA A 104 -1.32 0.58 6.56
CA ALA A 104 -2.10 0.21 7.73
C ALA A 104 -1.77 -1.21 8.21
N VAL A 105 -1.65 -2.18 7.29
CA VAL A 105 -1.22 -3.56 7.61
C VAL A 105 0.18 -3.55 8.22
N THR A 106 1.12 -2.78 7.66
CA THR A 106 2.47 -2.61 8.22
C THR A 106 2.42 -2.06 9.64
N GLY A 107 1.61 -1.01 9.87
CA GLY A 107 1.40 -0.43 11.19
C GLY A 107 0.84 -1.45 12.19
N CYS A 108 -0.15 -2.26 11.77
CA CYS A 108 -0.71 -3.34 12.59
C CYS A 108 0.37 -4.36 12.98
N VAL A 109 1.18 -4.81 12.02
CA VAL A 109 2.27 -5.76 12.27
C VAL A 109 3.26 -5.20 13.30
N PHE A 110 3.70 -3.96 13.14
CA PHE A 110 4.65 -3.35 14.08
C PHE A 110 4.06 -3.17 15.48
N VAL A 111 2.78 -2.82 15.60
CA VAL A 111 2.09 -2.76 16.90
C VAL A 111 2.03 -4.14 17.55
N VAL A 112 1.72 -5.19 16.79
CA VAL A 112 1.67 -6.58 17.30
C VAL A 112 3.04 -7.06 17.76
N VAL A 113 4.09 -6.79 16.98
CA VAL A 113 5.47 -7.14 17.37
C VAL A 113 5.93 -6.36 18.60
N ASN A 114 5.38 -5.16 18.80
CA ASN A 114 5.61 -4.31 19.98
C ASN A 114 4.64 -4.55 21.15
N ALA A 115 3.91 -5.68 21.20
CA ALA A 115 2.83 -5.89 22.16
C ALA A 115 3.21 -5.66 23.63
N ASP A 116 4.46 -5.91 24.00
CA ASP A 116 4.94 -5.82 25.38
C ASP A 116 5.29 -4.39 25.84
N LYS A 117 5.29 -3.39 24.94
CA LYS A 117 5.65 -2.00 25.29
C LYS A 117 4.50 -1.02 25.11
N SER A 118 4.40 -0.11 26.08
CA SER A 118 3.38 0.95 26.14
C SER A 118 3.60 2.12 25.17
N ARG A 119 4.82 2.28 24.64
CA ARG A 119 5.19 3.40 23.76
C ARG A 119 5.16 2.96 22.30
N VAL A 120 4.41 3.70 21.48
CA VAL A 120 4.41 3.53 20.01
C VAL A 120 5.19 4.62 19.28
N ASP A 121 5.53 5.72 19.96
CA ASP A 121 6.21 6.86 19.32
C ASP A 121 7.57 6.44 18.73
N TYR A 122 8.21 5.45 19.33
CA TYR A 122 9.49 4.90 18.86
C TYR A 122 9.36 4.01 17.62
N LEU A 123 8.12 3.63 17.22
CA LEU A 123 7.86 2.82 16.04
C LEU A 123 7.91 3.64 14.73
N PHE A 124 7.74 4.96 14.80
CA PHE A 124 7.70 5.84 13.62
C PHE A 124 8.95 5.77 12.74
N PRO A 125 10.19 5.79 13.29
CA PRO A 125 11.39 5.61 12.48
C PRO A 125 11.40 4.30 11.68
N TYR A 126 10.80 3.23 12.20
CA TYR A 126 10.75 1.94 11.52
C TYR A 126 9.80 1.94 10.32
N LEU A 127 8.85 2.88 10.23
CA LEU A 127 8.01 3.03 9.03
C LEU A 127 8.79 3.51 7.81
N ILE A 128 9.93 4.17 8.01
CA ILE A 128 10.78 4.68 6.92
C ILE A 128 11.47 3.52 6.19
N LEU A 129 11.85 2.47 6.91
CA LEU A 129 12.66 1.38 6.37
C LEU A 129 11.95 0.60 5.23
N PRO A 130 10.67 0.15 5.37
CA PRO A 130 9.91 -0.42 4.26
C PRO A 130 9.84 0.49 3.03
N LEU A 131 9.70 1.81 3.23
CA LEU A 131 9.62 2.77 2.13
C LEU A 131 10.96 2.87 1.39
N LEU A 132 12.06 3.03 2.11
CA LEU A 132 13.40 3.13 1.52
C LEU A 132 13.77 1.86 0.76
N LEU A 133 13.50 0.68 1.33
CA LEU A 133 13.79 -0.59 0.67
C LEU A 133 12.86 -0.82 -0.53
N ALA A 134 11.59 -0.43 -0.45
CA ALA A 134 10.68 -0.45 -1.60
C ALA A 134 11.17 0.45 -2.74
N MET A 135 11.58 1.69 -2.43
CA MET A 135 12.13 2.62 -3.43
C MET A 135 13.40 2.07 -4.06
N PHE A 136 14.33 1.57 -3.24
CA PHE A 136 15.59 1.02 -3.71
C PHE A 136 15.37 -0.20 -4.60
N ALA A 137 14.64 -1.21 -4.12
CA ALA A 137 14.37 -2.43 -4.87
C ALA A 137 13.55 -2.18 -6.14
N GLY A 138 12.55 -1.30 -6.08
CA GLY A 138 11.77 -0.88 -7.26
C GLY A 138 12.63 -0.19 -8.31
N SER A 139 13.55 0.68 -7.90
CA SER A 139 14.48 1.36 -8.80
C SER A 139 15.47 0.37 -9.42
N VAL A 140 16.06 -0.52 -8.61
CA VAL A 140 17.02 -1.54 -9.08
C VAL A 140 16.36 -2.48 -10.08
N LEU A 141 15.21 -3.07 -9.77
CA LEU A 141 14.53 -4.00 -10.68
C LEU A 141 14.00 -3.31 -11.93
N GLY A 142 13.48 -2.10 -11.81
CA GLY A 142 13.06 -1.30 -12.97
C GLY A 142 14.23 -1.00 -13.92
N CYS A 143 15.33 -0.46 -13.39
CA CYS A 143 16.53 -0.16 -14.17
C CYS A 143 17.13 -1.43 -14.80
N PHE A 144 17.22 -2.52 -14.03
CA PHE A 144 17.70 -3.80 -14.51
C PHE A 144 16.86 -4.30 -15.69
N GLN A 145 15.52 -4.28 -15.57
CA GLN A 145 14.62 -4.66 -16.65
C GLN A 145 14.76 -3.73 -17.87
N PHE A 146 14.91 -2.42 -17.65
CA PHE A 146 15.06 -1.45 -18.74
C PHE A 146 16.36 -1.65 -19.53
N GLN A 147 17.45 -1.99 -18.85
CA GLN A 147 18.78 -2.19 -19.46
C GLN A 147 18.91 -3.56 -20.13
N THR A 148 18.49 -4.62 -19.43
CA THR A 148 18.74 -6.00 -19.87
C THR A 148 17.60 -6.57 -20.71
N GLY A 149 16.37 -6.05 -20.55
CA GLY A 149 15.19 -6.66 -21.14
C GLY A 149 14.93 -8.07 -20.62
N TRP A 150 15.30 -8.36 -19.36
CA TRP A 150 15.23 -9.69 -18.74
C TRP A 150 13.91 -10.41 -18.99
N ILE A 151 12.79 -9.72 -18.81
CA ILE A 151 11.48 -10.17 -19.29
C ILE A 151 11.37 -9.86 -20.77
N THR A 152 11.23 -10.93 -21.57
CA THR A 152 11.29 -10.85 -23.02
C THR A 152 10.07 -10.10 -23.57
N GLN A 153 10.33 -9.00 -24.26
CA GLN A 153 9.27 -8.13 -24.79
C GLN A 153 8.37 -8.84 -25.81
N ARG A 154 8.90 -9.82 -26.55
CA ARG A 154 8.12 -10.59 -27.55
C ARG A 154 6.90 -11.28 -26.96
N GLU A 155 7.03 -11.88 -25.78
CA GLU A 155 5.93 -12.60 -25.12
C GLU A 155 4.85 -11.63 -24.65
N VAL A 156 5.26 -10.47 -24.13
CA VAL A 156 4.34 -9.41 -23.68
C VAL A 156 3.63 -8.73 -24.86
N ILE A 157 4.35 -8.47 -25.96
CA ILE A 157 3.76 -7.94 -27.20
C ILE A 157 2.76 -8.95 -27.77
N ALA A 158 3.13 -10.24 -27.81
CA ALA A 158 2.24 -11.28 -28.34
C ALA A 158 0.99 -11.49 -27.46
N ALA A 159 1.14 -11.43 -26.13
CA ALA A 159 0.05 -11.65 -25.20
C ALA A 159 -0.92 -10.46 -25.07
N LEU A 160 -0.39 -9.23 -25.14
CA LEU A 160 -1.15 -8.01 -24.83
C LEU A 160 -1.30 -7.04 -26.02
N GLY A 161 -0.67 -7.32 -27.17
CA GLY A 161 -0.73 -6.47 -28.36
C GLY A 161 -0.07 -5.10 -28.19
N LEU A 162 0.84 -4.95 -27.22
CA LEU A 162 1.38 -3.64 -26.85
C LEU A 162 2.44 -3.15 -27.82
N PHE A 163 2.31 -1.89 -28.28
CA PHE A 163 3.34 -1.23 -29.10
C PHE A 163 4.60 -0.85 -28.31
N ARG A 164 4.52 -0.76 -26.97
CA ARG A 164 5.59 -0.28 -26.08
C ARG A 164 5.87 -1.21 -24.89
N ALA A 165 6.00 -2.51 -25.16
CA ALA A 165 6.22 -3.54 -24.12
C ALA A 165 7.46 -3.31 -23.23
N LYS A 166 8.49 -2.59 -23.71
CA LYS A 166 9.66 -2.22 -22.89
C LYS A 166 9.26 -1.41 -21.65
N TYR A 167 8.46 -0.36 -21.84
CA TYR A 167 8.04 0.52 -20.75
C TYR A 167 7.05 -0.19 -19.82
N PHE A 168 6.14 -0.98 -20.39
CA PHE A 168 5.23 -1.82 -19.61
C PHE A 168 5.99 -2.75 -18.65
N THR A 169 6.92 -3.55 -19.18
CA THR A 169 7.67 -4.52 -18.37
C THR A 169 8.59 -3.83 -17.36
N THR A 170 9.16 -2.67 -17.72
CA THR A 170 9.96 -1.85 -16.80
C THR A 170 9.13 -1.41 -15.60
N VAL A 171 7.96 -0.81 -15.85
CA VAL A 171 7.05 -0.39 -14.78
C VAL A 171 6.56 -1.59 -13.96
N TRP A 172 6.22 -2.69 -14.61
CA TRP A 172 5.82 -3.91 -13.90
C TRP A 172 6.92 -4.40 -12.94
N MET A 173 8.17 -4.45 -13.41
CA MET A 173 9.31 -4.84 -12.57
C MET A 173 9.62 -3.83 -11.47
N THR A 174 9.38 -2.53 -11.70
CA THR A 174 9.43 -1.53 -10.64
C THR A 174 8.41 -1.83 -9.54
N HIS A 175 7.16 -2.15 -9.89
CA HIS A 175 6.13 -2.53 -8.90
C HIS A 175 6.50 -3.81 -8.15
N VAL A 176 7.01 -4.83 -8.84
CA VAL A 176 7.54 -6.05 -8.21
C VAL A 176 8.62 -5.72 -7.19
N GLY A 177 9.57 -4.85 -7.54
CA GLY A 177 10.63 -4.41 -6.64
C GLY A 177 10.11 -3.61 -5.45
N VAL A 178 9.14 -2.73 -5.66
CA VAL A 178 8.46 -2.00 -4.58
C VAL A 178 7.82 -2.97 -3.59
N TYR A 179 7.12 -4.01 -4.06
CA TYR A 179 6.50 -5.00 -3.17
C TYR A 179 7.53 -5.84 -2.43
N ALA A 180 8.57 -6.34 -3.13
CA ALA A 180 9.63 -7.13 -2.53
C ALA A 180 10.43 -6.35 -1.49
N GLY A 181 10.82 -5.11 -1.81
CA GLY A 181 11.53 -4.21 -0.90
C GLY A 181 10.69 -3.81 0.30
N GLY A 182 9.40 -3.53 0.09
CA GLY A 182 8.45 -3.25 1.16
C GLY A 182 8.34 -4.41 2.15
N LEU A 183 8.15 -5.63 1.64
CA LEU A 183 8.10 -6.83 2.47
C LEU A 183 9.40 -7.05 3.24
N ALA A 184 10.56 -6.93 2.58
CA ALA A 184 11.86 -7.05 3.23
C ALA A 184 12.02 -6.03 4.37
N GLY A 185 11.63 -4.78 4.15
CA GLY A 185 11.71 -3.74 5.19
C GLY A 185 10.74 -3.96 6.34
N ILE A 186 9.56 -4.54 6.10
CA ILE A 186 8.65 -4.97 7.18
C ILE A 186 9.34 -6.04 8.03
N LEU A 187 9.92 -7.07 7.40
CA LEU A 187 10.59 -8.16 8.11
C LEU A 187 11.78 -7.68 8.95
N ILE A 188 12.63 -6.82 8.37
CA ILE A 188 13.77 -6.22 9.10
C ILE A 188 13.26 -5.33 10.24
N GLY A 189 12.24 -4.51 9.98
CA GLY A 189 11.61 -3.69 11.01
C GLY A 189 11.08 -4.53 12.18
N CYS A 190 10.39 -5.63 11.88
CA CYS A 190 9.92 -6.58 12.90
C CYS A 190 11.08 -7.16 13.72
N ALA A 191 12.15 -7.64 13.04
CA ALA A 191 13.31 -8.20 13.73
C ALA A 191 13.98 -7.18 14.66
N THR A 192 14.10 -5.93 14.23
CA THR A 192 14.74 -4.87 15.04
C THR A 192 13.85 -4.39 16.20
N ILE A 193 12.53 -4.29 15.99
CA ILE A 193 11.57 -4.00 17.06
C ILE A 193 11.60 -5.12 18.10
N TYR A 194 11.60 -6.37 17.64
CA TYR A 194 11.64 -7.55 18.50
C TYR A 194 12.95 -7.68 19.28
N SER A 195 14.10 -7.37 18.67
CA SER A 195 15.37 -7.40 19.39
C SER A 195 15.44 -6.32 20.47
N HIS A 196 14.91 -5.13 20.18
CA HIS A 196 14.78 -4.06 21.17
C HIS A 196 13.79 -4.40 22.29
N SER A 197 12.83 -5.31 22.09
CA SER A 197 11.85 -5.65 23.13
C SER A 197 12.34 -6.63 24.18
N ARG A 198 13.42 -7.36 23.90
CA ARG A 198 14.03 -8.30 24.86
C ARG A 198 15.09 -7.69 25.79
N HIS A 199 15.46 -6.43 25.57
CA HIS A 199 16.43 -5.66 26.37
C HIS A 199 15.73 -4.50 27.05
#